data_AF-A0A6A6AV51-F1
#
_entry.id   AF-A0A6A6AV51-F1
#
_cell.length_a   1.000
_cell.length_b   1.000
_cell.length_c   1.000
_cell.angle_alpha   90.00
_cell.angle_beta   90.00
_cell.angle_gamma   90.00
#
_symmetry.space_group_name_H-M   'P 1'
#
loop_
_entity.id
_entity.type
_entity.pdbx_description
1 polymer ?
#
loop_
_entity_poly.entity_id
_entity_poly.type
_entity_poly.pdbx_seq_one_letter_code
_entity_poly.pdbx_strand_id
1 'polypeptide(L)'
;MSGGSRRQYSTQSRGSNIDEINNQKSIEFDSLESGCEQIKFEYIGVAGVYKLTNKNDFSRFYIGSSNNLARRMEEYNKLTKGLRNPHSSAELEVSKTPASE
;
A
#
# COMPACT_ATOMS: atom_id res chain seq x y z
N MET A 1 10.30 30.48 -22.01
CA MET A 1 10.38 30.21 -20.56
C MET A 1 8.96 29.98 -20.07
N SER A 2 8.55 28.73 -19.87
CA SER A 2 7.18 28.41 -19.44
C SER A 2 7.24 27.80 -18.04
N GLY A 3 6.81 28.59 -17.06
CA GLY A 3 6.69 28.17 -15.67
C GLY A 3 5.57 27.14 -15.50
N GLY A 4 5.92 25.96 -15.00
CA GLY A 4 4.99 24.88 -14.71
C GLY A 4 4.79 24.72 -13.20
N SER A 5 3.62 25.15 -12.72
CA SER A 5 2.93 24.88 -11.46
C SER A 5 3.64 24.02 -10.40
N ARG A 6 3.99 24.65 -9.25
CA ARG A 6 4.26 23.96 -7.98
C ARG A 6 2.96 23.30 -7.50
N ARG A 7 2.79 22.02 -7.77
CA ARG A 7 1.71 21.23 -7.15
C ARG A 7 2.09 20.97 -5.70
N GLN A 8 1.45 21.67 -4.77
CA GLN A 8 1.49 21.35 -3.35
C GLN A 8 0.24 20.52 -3.02
N TYR A 9 0.46 19.32 -2.49
CA TYR A 9 -0.61 18.49 -1.95
C TYR A 9 -0.57 18.61 -0.42
N SER A 10 -1.62 19.15 0.18
CA SER A 10 -1.82 19.23 1.62
C SER A 10 -3.06 18.42 1.99
N THR A 11 -2.87 17.33 2.72
CA THR A 11 -3.96 16.66 3.43
C THR A 11 -4.03 17.24 4.84
N GLN A 12 -4.79 18.33 5.02
CA GLN A 12 -5.23 18.69 6.35
C GLN A 12 -6.32 17.68 6.75
N SER A 13 -5.93 16.64 7.49
CA SER A 13 -6.89 15.94 8.34
C SER A 13 -7.13 16.82 9.56
N ARG A 14 -8.28 17.50 9.59
CA ARG A 14 -8.79 18.14 10.80
C ARG A 14 -9.16 17.03 11.78
N GLY A 15 -8.37 16.93 12.86
CA GLY A 15 -8.83 16.33 14.11
C GLY A 15 -8.89 14.81 14.13
N SER A 16 -7.74 14.18 14.30
CA SER A 16 -7.62 13.01 15.18
C SER A 16 -6.22 13.05 15.79
N ASN A 17 -6.14 12.77 17.10
CA ASN A 17 -4.87 12.69 17.82
C ASN A 17 -3.89 11.84 17.01
N ILE A 18 -2.75 12.42 16.64
CA ILE A 18 -1.66 11.71 15.95
C ILE A 18 -1.18 10.52 16.81
N ASP A 19 -1.39 10.60 18.12
CA ASP A 19 -1.08 9.56 19.10
C ASP A 19 -1.99 8.31 19.03
N GLU A 20 -3.19 8.38 18.43
CA GLU A 20 -4.10 7.21 18.30
C GLU A 20 -3.78 6.32 17.09
N ILE A 21 -3.03 6.83 16.10
CA ILE A 21 -2.58 6.05 14.94
C ILE A 21 -1.55 4.98 15.38
N ASN A 22 -0.87 5.19 16.50
CA ASN A 22 0.11 4.25 17.08
C ASN A 22 -0.49 2.92 17.57
N ASN A 23 -1.82 2.76 17.61
CA ASN A 23 -2.47 1.50 17.98
C ASN A 23 -2.91 0.65 16.77
N GLN A 24 -2.67 1.09 15.54
CA GLN A 24 -2.86 0.22 14.37
C GLN A 24 -1.70 -0.77 14.30
N LYS A 25 -1.91 -1.98 14.85
CA LYS A 25 -0.98 -3.10 14.74
C LYS A 25 -0.55 -3.26 13.28
N SER A 26 0.75 -3.16 13.03
CA SER A 26 1.33 -3.57 11.76
C SER A 26 1.05 -5.05 11.53
N ILE A 27 0.61 -5.40 10.33
CA ILE A 27 0.49 -6.79 9.92
C ILE A 27 1.81 -7.15 9.26
N GLU A 28 2.54 -8.04 9.91
CA GLU A 28 3.76 -8.62 9.38
C GLU A 28 3.42 -9.91 8.63
N PHE A 29 3.99 -10.05 7.45
CA PHE A 29 3.80 -11.23 6.60
C PHE A 29 5.06 -11.44 5.76
N ASP A 30 5.42 -12.69 5.51
CA ASP A 30 6.64 -13.03 4.76
C ASP A 30 6.53 -12.71 3.28
N SER A 31 5.30 -12.70 2.77
CA SER A 31 5.00 -12.41 1.38
C SER A 31 3.62 -11.80 1.23
N LEU A 32 3.42 -10.99 0.20
CA LEU A 32 2.11 -10.41 -0.04
C LEU A 32 1.06 -11.50 -0.28
N GLU A 33 1.43 -12.66 -0.84
CA GLU A 33 0.52 -13.79 -0.99
C GLU A 33 -0.01 -14.31 0.35
N SER A 34 0.87 -14.57 1.32
CA SER A 34 0.50 -15.05 2.66
C SER A 34 -0.29 -14.01 3.45
N GLY A 35 0.10 -12.74 3.37
CA GLY A 35 -0.60 -11.65 4.05
C GLY A 35 -1.92 -11.25 3.38
N CYS A 36 -2.09 -11.48 2.07
CA CYS A 36 -3.24 -11.03 1.31
C CYS A 36 -4.55 -11.60 1.88
N GLU A 37 -4.59 -12.88 2.23
CA GLU A 37 -5.81 -13.50 2.80
C GLU A 37 -6.17 -12.92 4.16
N GLN A 38 -5.18 -12.74 5.03
CA GLN A 38 -5.38 -12.14 6.36
C GLN A 38 -5.89 -10.69 6.23
N ILE A 39 -5.23 -9.88 5.40
CA ILE A 39 -5.64 -8.47 5.19
C ILE A 39 -7.01 -8.40 4.51
N LYS A 40 -7.31 -9.30 3.59
CA LYS A 40 -8.63 -9.36 2.93
C LYS A 40 -9.75 -9.56 3.95
N PHE A 41 -9.57 -10.50 4.89
CA PHE A 41 -10.59 -10.81 5.89
C PHE A 41 -10.77 -9.68 6.89
N GLU A 42 -9.67 -9.10 7.38
CA GLU A 42 -9.71 -8.04 8.39
C GLU A 42 -10.16 -6.67 7.84
N TYR A 43 -9.92 -6.37 6.55
CA TYR A 43 -10.12 -5.03 5.97
C TYR A 43 -11.10 -4.99 4.79
N ILE A 44 -12.03 -5.94 4.72
CA ILE A 44 -13.10 -5.91 3.72
C ILE A 44 -13.98 -4.67 3.89
N GLY A 45 -14.14 -3.88 2.81
CA GLY A 45 -14.95 -2.66 2.83
C GLY A 45 -14.32 -1.49 3.61
N VAL A 46 -13.10 -1.64 4.14
CA VAL A 46 -12.38 -0.58 4.84
C VAL A 46 -11.68 0.33 3.85
N ALA A 47 -11.94 1.63 3.97
CA ALA A 47 -11.21 2.69 3.28
C ALA A 47 -10.08 3.22 4.18
N GLY A 48 -8.92 3.54 3.61
CA GLY A 48 -7.81 4.05 4.39
C GLY A 48 -6.53 4.29 3.60
N VAL A 49 -5.52 4.78 4.33
CA VAL A 49 -4.13 4.92 3.89
C VAL A 49 -3.34 3.74 4.46
N TYR A 50 -2.36 3.24 3.71
CA TYR A 50 -1.51 2.13 4.12
C TYR A 50 -0.07 2.36 3.68
N LYS A 51 0.86 1.70 4.39
CA LYS A 51 2.28 1.64 4.05
C LYS A 51 2.69 0.18 3.90
N LEU A 52 3.08 -0.22 2.70
CA LEU A 52 3.74 -1.51 2.45
C LEU A 52 5.25 -1.31 2.57
N THR A 53 5.90 -2.02 3.49
CA THR A 53 7.35 -1.93 3.70
C THR A 53 8.00 -3.22 3.23
N ASN A 54 9.13 -3.13 2.54
CA ASN A 54 9.85 -4.32 2.09
C ASN A 54 10.59 -4.97 3.28
N LYS A 55 10.45 -6.29 3.45
CA LYS A 55 11.07 -7.03 4.56
C LYS A 55 12.60 -7.08 4.51
N ASN A 56 13.17 -7.04 3.31
CA ASN A 56 14.62 -7.10 3.06
C ASN A 56 15.27 -5.71 3.03
N ASP A 57 14.50 -4.65 2.78
CA ASP A 57 14.98 -3.27 2.72
C ASP A 57 13.91 -2.31 3.27
N PHE A 58 13.97 -2.02 4.58
CA PHE A 58 13.01 -1.14 5.25
C PHE A 58 13.01 0.31 4.75
N SER A 59 14.03 0.74 4.00
CA SER A 59 14.05 2.05 3.36
C SER A 59 13.13 2.11 2.13
N ARG A 60 12.82 0.94 1.53
CA ARG A 60 11.88 0.80 0.43
C ARG A 60 10.49 0.54 0.97
N PHE A 61 9.62 1.50 0.75
CA PHE A 61 8.21 1.39 1.10
C PHE A 61 7.33 2.03 0.03
N TYR A 62 6.07 1.60 0.04
CA TYR A 62 5.02 2.17 -0.79
C TYR A 62 3.90 2.68 0.11
N ILE A 63 3.51 3.94 -0.08
CA ILE A 63 2.33 4.52 0.57
C ILE A 63 1.23 4.60 -0.47
N GLY A 64 0.06 4.06 -0.12
CA GLY A 64 -1.12 4.14 -0.94
C GLY A 64 -2.35 4.45 -0.12
N SER A 65 -3.44 4.78 -0.83
CA SER A 65 -4.77 4.91 -0.24
C SER A 65 -5.77 4.14 -1.10
N SER A 66 -6.77 3.54 -0.47
CA SER A 66 -7.85 2.86 -1.17
C SER A 66 -9.17 3.09 -0.45
N ASN A 67 -10.27 3.10 -1.20
CA ASN A 67 -11.62 3.00 -0.65
C ASN A 67 -11.98 1.57 -0.24
N ASN A 68 -11.15 0.59 -0.62
CA ASN A 68 -11.28 -0.80 -0.22
C ASN A 68 -9.87 -1.43 -0.15
N LEU A 69 -9.34 -1.58 1.06
CA LEU A 69 -8.00 -2.10 1.30
C LEU A 69 -7.87 -3.57 0.90
N ALA A 70 -8.86 -4.40 1.23
CA ALA A 70 -8.89 -5.81 0.84
C ALA A 70 -8.75 -6.00 -0.68
N ARG A 71 -9.53 -5.26 -1.46
CA ARG A 71 -9.45 -5.26 -2.93
C ARG A 71 -8.07 -4.80 -3.42
N ARG A 72 -7.51 -3.76 -2.79
CA ARG A 72 -6.21 -3.22 -3.19
C ARG A 72 -5.08 -4.23 -2.94
N MET A 73 -5.08 -4.93 -1.81
CA MET A 73 -4.11 -5.98 -1.55
C MET A 73 -4.23 -7.17 -2.51
N GLU A 74 -5.45 -7.50 -2.94
CA GLU A 74 -5.65 -8.50 -3.97
C GLU A 74 -5.06 -8.09 -5.32
N GLU A 75 -5.29 -6.83 -5.73
CA GLU A 75 -4.72 -6.31 -6.97
C GLU A 75 -3.19 -6.35 -6.96
N TYR A 76 -2.57 -6.03 -5.82
CA TYR A 76 -1.12 -6.15 -5.66
C TYR A 76 -0.62 -7.59 -5.64
N ASN A 77 -1.34 -8.51 -5.00
CA ASN A 77 -0.98 -9.94 -5.07
C ASN A 77 -1.06 -10.46 -6.52
N LYS A 78 -2.01 -9.97 -7.32
CA LYS A 78 -2.07 -10.27 -8.76
C LYS A 78 -0.89 -9.66 -9.53
N LEU A 79 -0.44 -8.45 -9.17
CA LEU A 79 0.75 -7.83 -9.76
C LEU A 79 2.03 -8.62 -9.45
N THR A 80 2.25 -9.01 -8.20
CA THR A 80 3.45 -9.76 -7.77
C THR A 80 3.51 -11.15 -8.42
N LYS A 81 2.35 -11.74 -8.77
CA LYS A 81 2.24 -13.01 -9.50
C LYS A 81 2.29 -12.87 -11.02
N GLY A 82 2.43 -11.66 -11.56
CA GLY A 82 2.41 -11.40 -13.01
C GLY A 82 1.05 -11.67 -13.68
N LEU A 83 -0.03 -11.79 -12.91
CA LEU A 83 -1.40 -12.00 -13.41
C LEU A 83 -2.08 -10.71 -13.87
N ARG A 84 -1.45 -9.57 -13.60
CA ARG A 84 -1.87 -8.23 -14.02
C ARG A 84 -0.65 -7.40 -14.39
N ASN A 85 -0.78 -6.55 -15.41
CA ASN A 85 0.25 -5.60 -15.78
C ASN A 85 0.22 -4.36 -14.86
N PRO A 86 1.39 -3.81 -14.48
CA PRO A 86 1.46 -2.57 -13.73
C PRO A 86 1.02 -1.38 -14.61
N HIS A 87 0.21 -0.50 -14.05
CA HIS A 87 -0.28 0.71 -14.74
C HIS A 87 0.42 2.00 -14.28
N SER A 88 1.34 1.89 -13.32
CA SER A 88 2.13 3.01 -12.82
C SER A 88 3.54 2.57 -12.44
N SER A 89 4.46 3.53 -12.29
CA SER A 89 5.80 3.27 -11.78
C SER A 89 5.76 2.62 -10.39
N ALA A 90 4.82 3.02 -9.54
CA ALA A 90 4.64 2.41 -8.23
C ALA A 90 4.18 0.95 -8.32
N GLU A 91 3.17 0.67 -9.16
CA GLU A 91 2.73 -0.71 -9.41
C GLU A 91 3.85 -1.57 -10.02
N LEU A 92 4.72 -0.97 -10.85
CA LEU A 92 5.89 -1.65 -11.42
C LEU A 92 6.92 -2.02 -10.35
N GLU A 93 7.15 -1.17 -9.35
CA GLU A 93 8.01 -1.52 -8.22
C GLU A 93 7.38 -2.62 -7.35
N VAL A 94 6.07 -2.57 -7.12
CA VAL A 94 5.35 -3.64 -6.41
C VAL A 94 5.45 -4.95 -7.17
N SER A 95 5.27 -4.97 -8.50
CA SER A 95 5.36 -6.20 -9.30
C SER A 95 6.74 -6.84 -9.32
N LYS A 96 7.80 -6.09 -9.01
CA LYS A 96 9.17 -6.62 -8.86
C LYS A 96 9.39 -7.28 -7.50
N THR A 97 8.47 -7.11 -6.56
CA THR A 97 8.53 -7.78 -5.26
C THR A 97 8.06 -9.22 -5.43
N PRO A 98 8.86 -10.22 -5.03
CA PRO A 98 8.45 -11.62 -5.11
C PRO A 98 7.12 -11.88 -4.37
N ALA A 99 6.21 -12.64 -5.01
CA ALA A 99 4.93 -13.01 -4.41
C ALA A 99 5.06 -14.04 -3.27
N SER A 100 6.12 -14.85 -3.32
CA SER A 100 6.58 -15.81 -2.32
C SER A 100 8.12 -15.77 -2.30
N GLU A 101 8.74 -16.34 -1.27
CA GLU A 101 10.15 -16.71 -1.37
C GLU A 101 10.41 -17.64 -2.56
#